data_AF-U2R1B2-F1
#
_entry.id   AF-U2R1B2-F1
#
_cell.length_a   1.000
_cell.length_b   1.000
_cell.length_c   1.000
_cell.angle_alpha   90.00
_cell.angle_beta   90.00
_cell.angle_gamma   90.00
#
_symmetry.space_group_name_H-M   'P 1'
#
loop_
_entity.id
_entity.type
_entity.pdbx_description
1 polymer ?
#
loop_
_entity_poly.entity_id
_entity_poly.type
_entity_poly.pdbx_seq_one_letter_code
_entity_poly.pdbx_strand_id
1 'polypeptide(L)'
;MLDGRPTPGIGGDQYLPYERRTGNESIVCFTRELSAAGLREACSRVAGDITGKVRTGEGHGPNIIPPAWVREPLADDLPGATIVETNTCYEGSRGTAEQHRRALKVNGWDVAPVDILGERGTALLPVTGGAWFREMSVGADLLNYDSLLALTHFKGRTLGGSGGANENVGIGCADGRIGKAWIHTPVGTDDHGASARRSPWSA
;
A
#
# COMPACT_ATOMS: atom_id res chain seq x y z
N MET A 1 1.95 -22.42 15.44
CA MET A 1 0.65 -22.23 16.11
C MET A 1 0.85 -22.39 17.60
N LEU A 2 1.07 -21.29 18.33
CA LEU A 2 0.87 -21.25 19.78
C LEU A 2 -0.45 -20.51 19.99
N ASP A 3 -1.40 -21.17 20.64
CA ASP A 3 -2.69 -20.60 21.07
C ASP A 3 -3.66 -20.12 19.97
N GLY A 4 -3.55 -20.63 18.74
CA GLY A 4 -4.46 -20.29 17.64
C GLY A 4 -4.35 -18.85 17.12
N ARG A 5 -3.40 -18.06 17.64
CA ARG A 5 -3.11 -16.71 17.13
C ARG A 5 -2.13 -16.79 15.96
N PRO A 6 -2.33 -16.01 14.89
CA PRO A 6 -1.36 -15.89 13.82
C PRO A 6 -0.01 -15.42 14.40
N THR A 7 1.03 -16.22 14.25
CA THR A 7 2.41 -15.82 14.56
C THR A 7 3.03 -15.14 13.35
N PRO A 8 3.66 -13.96 13.48
CA PRO A 8 4.39 -13.34 12.38
C PRO A 8 5.43 -14.28 11.77
N GLY A 9 5.59 -14.24 10.45
CA GLY A 9 6.67 -14.95 9.78
C GLY A 9 8.03 -14.38 10.19
N ILE A 10 9.01 -15.25 10.41
CA ILE A 10 10.40 -14.89 10.73
C ILE A 10 11.34 -15.29 9.59
N GLY A 11 12.49 -14.63 9.45
CA GLY A 11 13.53 -14.98 8.47
C GLY A 11 13.30 -14.51 7.03
N GLY A 12 12.47 -13.46 6.82
CA GLY A 12 12.22 -12.90 5.48
C GLY A 12 13.44 -12.22 4.83
N ASP A 13 14.52 -12.02 5.58
CA ASP A 13 15.83 -11.55 5.12
C ASP A 13 16.66 -12.65 4.45
N GLN A 14 16.26 -13.91 4.58
CA GLN A 14 16.96 -15.06 4.02
C GLN A 14 16.19 -15.63 2.83
N TYR A 15 16.85 -15.71 1.68
CA TYR A 15 16.28 -16.42 0.54
C TYR A 15 16.23 -17.93 0.84
N LEU A 16 15.01 -18.47 0.96
CA LEU A 16 14.78 -19.90 1.05
C LEU A 16 14.41 -20.45 -0.34
N PRO A 17 15.20 -21.40 -0.89
CA PRO A 17 14.85 -22.16 -2.09
C PRO A 17 13.49 -22.81 -1.93
N TYR A 18 12.74 -22.94 -3.03
CA TYR A 18 11.35 -23.40 -3.00
C TYR A 18 11.19 -24.75 -2.31
N GLU A 19 12.15 -25.66 -2.53
CA GLU A 19 12.17 -27.03 -1.98
C GLU A 19 12.33 -27.07 -0.46
N ARG A 20 12.79 -25.96 0.15
CA ARG A 20 13.01 -25.83 1.60
C ARG A 20 11.92 -25.04 2.31
N ARG A 21 10.89 -24.58 1.59
CA ARG A 21 9.77 -23.84 2.18
C ARG A 21 8.78 -24.82 2.80
N THR A 22 8.26 -24.48 3.97
CA THR A 22 7.26 -25.29 4.70
C THR A 22 6.04 -24.43 5.03
N GLY A 23 4.83 -24.99 4.94
CA GLY A 23 3.58 -24.28 5.24
C GLY A 23 2.64 -24.21 4.04
N ASN A 24 1.53 -23.47 4.19
CA ASN A 24 0.61 -23.23 3.08
C ASN A 24 1.26 -22.35 2.02
N GLU A 25 1.01 -22.66 0.75
CA GLU A 25 1.44 -21.85 -0.37
C GLU A 25 0.48 -20.67 -0.56
N SER A 26 1.01 -19.52 -0.99
CA SER A 26 0.17 -18.40 -1.40
C SER A 26 -0.66 -18.81 -2.60
N ILE A 27 -1.98 -18.61 -2.53
CA ILE A 27 -2.85 -18.77 -3.70
C ILE A 27 -2.54 -17.63 -4.67
N VAL A 28 -1.95 -17.98 -5.81
CA VAL A 28 -1.65 -17.03 -6.88
C VAL A 28 -2.61 -17.30 -8.04
N CYS A 29 -3.52 -16.35 -8.28
CA CYS A 29 -4.38 -16.36 -9.45
C CYS A 29 -3.77 -15.49 -10.55
N PHE A 30 -3.94 -15.92 -11.80
CA PHE A 30 -3.47 -15.20 -12.97
C PHE A 30 -4.59 -15.13 -14.02
N THR A 31 -4.76 -13.96 -14.63
CA THR A 31 -5.67 -13.75 -15.76
C THR A 31 -4.93 -13.07 -16.91
N ARG A 32 -5.26 -13.48 -18.14
CA ARG A 32 -4.84 -12.78 -19.37
C ARG A 32 -5.86 -11.74 -19.81
N GLU A 33 -7.04 -11.75 -19.20
CA GLU A 33 -8.11 -10.81 -19.49
C GLU A 33 -7.86 -9.51 -18.72
N LEU A 34 -7.36 -8.51 -19.44
CA LEU A 34 -7.08 -7.17 -18.91
C LEU A 34 -8.36 -6.32 -19.04
N SER A 35 -9.33 -6.57 -18.17
CA SER A 35 -10.64 -5.91 -18.15
C SER A 35 -11.20 -5.83 -16.73
N ALA A 36 -12.30 -5.10 -16.55
CA ALA A 36 -13.06 -5.09 -15.30
C ALA A 36 -13.51 -6.52 -14.89
N ALA A 37 -13.99 -7.31 -15.86
CA ALA A 37 -14.42 -8.69 -15.64
C ALA A 37 -13.25 -9.59 -15.23
N GLY A 38 -12.09 -9.45 -15.89
CA GLY A 38 -10.88 -10.18 -15.52
C GLY A 38 -10.38 -9.85 -14.12
N LEU A 39 -10.42 -8.56 -13.72
CA LEU A 39 -10.10 -8.14 -12.35
C LEU A 39 -11.09 -8.73 -11.34
N ARG A 40 -12.39 -8.63 -11.62
CA ARG A 40 -13.47 -9.18 -10.78
C ARG A 40 -13.31 -10.67 -10.54
N GLU A 41 -13.04 -11.45 -11.60
CA GLU A 41 -12.82 -12.90 -11.52
C GLU A 41 -11.52 -13.25 -10.78
N ALA A 42 -10.45 -12.47 -10.94
CA ALA A 42 -9.23 -12.68 -10.16
C ALA A 42 -9.49 -12.40 -8.67
N CYS A 43 -10.24 -11.33 -8.36
CA CYS A 43 -10.64 -10.99 -7.01
C CYS A 43 -11.55 -12.05 -6.39
N SER A 44 -12.57 -12.56 -7.10
CA SER A 44 -13.52 -13.55 -6.57
C SER A 44 -12.84 -14.85 -6.09
N ARG A 45 -11.70 -15.22 -6.68
CA ARG A 45 -10.92 -16.41 -6.32
C ARG A 45 -10.07 -16.25 -5.06
N VAL A 46 -9.80 -15.02 -4.66
CA VAL A 46 -8.96 -14.67 -3.50
C VAL A 46 -9.70 -13.90 -2.42
N ALA A 47 -10.89 -13.38 -2.73
CA ALA A 47 -11.77 -12.69 -1.82
C ALA A 47 -12.36 -13.70 -0.84
N GLY A 48 -11.69 -13.86 0.32
CA GLY A 48 -12.35 -14.35 1.52
C GLY A 48 -13.26 -13.27 2.11
N ASP A 49 -13.26 -13.09 3.43
CA ASP A 49 -14.02 -12.04 4.12
C ASP A 49 -13.35 -10.65 4.00
N ILE A 50 -12.96 -10.24 2.78
CA ILE A 50 -12.37 -8.93 2.55
C ILE A 50 -13.50 -7.89 2.56
N THR A 51 -13.63 -7.16 3.67
CA THR A 51 -14.68 -6.14 3.85
C THR A 51 -14.24 -4.73 3.53
N GLY A 52 -13.03 -4.53 3.00
CA GLY A 52 -12.69 -3.26 2.38
C GLY A 52 -11.22 -2.98 2.19
N LYS A 53 -11.02 -1.79 1.62
CA LYS A 53 -9.79 -1.03 1.42
C LYS A 53 -9.13 -1.24 0.05
N VAL A 54 -9.24 -0.25 -0.84
CA VAL A 54 -8.52 -0.21 -2.12
C VAL A 54 -7.47 0.90 -2.09
N ARG A 55 -6.19 0.56 -2.28
CA ARG A 55 -5.13 1.56 -2.44
C ARG A 55 -4.81 1.78 -3.91
N THR A 56 -4.70 3.04 -4.29
CA THR A 56 -4.52 3.45 -5.68
C THR A 56 -3.05 3.66 -5.99
N GLY A 57 -2.67 3.44 -7.25
CA GLY A 57 -1.34 3.79 -7.71
C GLY A 57 -1.13 5.32 -7.74
N GLU A 58 0.11 5.74 -7.97
CA GLU A 58 0.44 7.16 -8.19
C GLU A 58 -0.28 7.74 -9.42
N GLY A 59 -0.80 8.97 -9.30
CA GLY A 59 -1.48 9.69 -10.38
C GLY A 59 -0.61 9.94 -11.62
N HIS A 60 -1.21 9.90 -12.81
CA HIS A 60 -0.55 10.04 -14.12
C HIS A 60 0.61 9.07 -14.44
N GLY A 61 0.79 8.01 -13.65
CA GLY A 61 1.68 6.91 -14.04
C GLY A 61 1.20 6.22 -15.31
N PRO A 62 2.10 5.81 -16.23
CA PRO A 62 1.71 5.17 -17.51
C PRO A 62 1.02 3.80 -17.34
N ASN A 63 1.05 3.22 -16.14
CA ASN A 63 0.65 1.84 -15.87
C ASN A 63 -0.41 1.71 -14.75
N ILE A 64 -1.21 2.73 -14.49
CA ILE A 64 -2.25 2.64 -13.44
C ILE A 64 -3.35 1.68 -13.89
N ILE A 65 -3.83 0.83 -12.97
CA ILE A 65 -5.06 0.05 -13.20
C ILE A 65 -6.20 1.03 -13.50
N PRO A 66 -6.87 0.93 -14.66
CA PRO A 66 -7.91 1.90 -15.02
C PRO A 66 -8.98 1.99 -13.93
N PRO A 67 -9.32 3.19 -13.42
CA PRO A 67 -10.36 3.33 -12.40
C PRO A 67 -11.71 2.74 -12.84
N ALA A 68 -11.99 2.77 -14.15
CA ALA A 68 -13.16 2.15 -14.75
C ALA A 68 -13.23 0.63 -14.50
N TRP A 69 -12.09 -0.06 -14.41
CA TRP A 69 -12.07 -1.51 -14.12
C TRP A 69 -12.38 -1.82 -12.67
N VAL A 70 -12.23 -0.82 -11.79
CA VAL A 70 -12.38 -0.98 -10.34
C VAL A 70 -13.75 -0.48 -9.86
N ARG A 71 -14.37 0.45 -10.59
CA ARG A 71 -15.67 1.06 -10.25
C ARG A 71 -16.77 0.01 -9.99
N GLU A 72 -17.01 -0.88 -10.94
CA GLU A 72 -18.06 -1.90 -10.82
C GLU A 72 -17.73 -2.94 -9.74
N PRO A 73 -16.52 -3.55 -9.70
CA PRO A 73 -16.18 -4.49 -8.62
C PRO A 73 -16.26 -3.87 -7.21
N LEU A 74 -15.87 -2.60 -7.05
CA LEU A 74 -16.02 -1.90 -5.77
C LEU A 74 -17.48 -1.73 -5.36
N ALA A 75 -18.36 -1.38 -6.30
CA ALA A 75 -19.76 -1.14 -6.00
C ALA A 75 -20.52 -2.45 -5.73
N ASP A 76 -20.26 -3.48 -6.53
CA ASP A 76 -21.04 -4.71 -6.55
C ASP A 76 -20.51 -5.78 -5.58
N ASP A 77 -19.19 -5.94 -5.49
CA ASP A 77 -18.56 -7.04 -4.76
C ASP A 77 -17.98 -6.62 -3.42
N LEU A 78 -17.70 -5.31 -3.24
CA LEU A 78 -17.17 -4.75 -2.00
C LEU A 78 -17.99 -3.55 -1.52
N PRO A 79 -19.32 -3.70 -1.32
CA PRO A 79 -20.17 -2.59 -0.92
C PRO A 79 -19.70 -2.00 0.42
N GLY A 80 -19.44 -0.70 0.43
CA GLY A 80 -18.91 0.02 1.60
C GLY A 80 -17.38 0.11 1.67
N ALA A 81 -16.66 -0.45 0.70
CA ALA A 81 -15.22 -0.27 0.61
C ALA A 81 -14.84 1.21 0.48
N THR A 82 -13.74 1.57 1.16
CA THR A 82 -13.16 2.90 1.13
C THR A 82 -11.83 2.85 0.37
N ILE A 83 -11.62 3.79 -0.53
CA ILE A 83 -10.31 4.04 -1.12
C ILE A 83 -9.44 4.71 -0.08
N VAL A 84 -8.20 4.25 0.06
CA VAL A 84 -7.30 4.73 1.10
C VAL A 84 -6.00 5.24 0.53
N GLU A 85 -5.48 6.30 1.12
CA GLU A 85 -4.17 6.80 0.74
C GLU A 85 -3.38 7.39 1.90
N THR A 86 -2.08 7.56 1.69
CA THR A 86 -1.21 8.33 2.58
C THR A 86 -0.50 9.42 1.78
N ASN A 87 -0.44 10.62 2.34
CA ASN A 87 0.23 11.76 1.69
C ASN A 87 1.70 11.46 1.38
N THR A 88 2.27 12.15 0.40
CA THR A 88 3.71 12.11 0.14
C THR A 88 4.48 12.74 1.29
N CYS A 89 5.75 12.34 1.46
CA CYS A 89 6.66 12.99 2.43
C CYS A 89 7.31 14.28 1.91
N TYR A 90 7.05 14.61 0.66
CA TYR A 90 7.56 15.79 -0.03
C TYR A 90 6.39 16.63 -0.55
N GLU A 91 6.69 17.89 -0.83
CA GLU A 91 5.76 18.85 -1.40
C GLU A 91 5.33 18.44 -2.82
N GLY A 92 4.08 18.72 -3.18
CA GLY A 92 3.52 18.38 -4.48
C GLY A 92 2.01 18.21 -4.43
N SER A 93 1.44 17.59 -5.46
CA SER A 93 -0.02 17.40 -5.61
C SER A 93 -0.63 16.42 -4.59
N ARG A 94 0.17 15.80 -3.71
CA ARG A 94 -0.25 14.82 -2.72
C ARG A 94 0.34 15.07 -1.32
N GLY A 95 0.87 16.28 -1.08
CA GLY A 95 1.53 16.63 0.17
C GLY A 95 0.56 16.85 1.33
N THR A 96 -0.66 17.32 1.05
CA THR A 96 -1.75 17.45 2.03
C THR A 96 -2.94 16.56 1.67
N ALA A 97 -3.81 16.27 2.64
CA ALA A 97 -5.00 15.45 2.42
C ALA A 97 -5.94 16.07 1.36
N GLU A 98 -6.13 17.38 1.40
CA GLU A 98 -6.93 18.12 0.41
C GLU A 98 -6.33 17.99 -1.00
N GLN A 99 -5.02 18.24 -1.14
CA GLN A 99 -4.31 18.10 -2.42
C GLN A 99 -4.43 16.67 -2.95
N HIS A 100 -4.23 15.68 -2.08
CA HIS A 100 -4.28 14.27 -2.45
C HIS A 100 -5.68 13.85 -2.90
N ARG A 101 -6.73 14.24 -2.19
CA ARG A 101 -8.13 14.00 -2.60
C ARG A 101 -8.43 14.62 -3.95
N ARG A 102 -7.94 15.84 -4.21
CA ARG A 102 -8.06 16.49 -5.52
C ARG A 102 -7.34 15.69 -6.62
N ALA A 103 -6.13 15.22 -6.35
CA ALA A 103 -5.37 14.39 -7.27
C ALA A 103 -6.10 13.07 -7.58
N LEU A 104 -6.68 12.41 -6.58
CA LEU A 104 -7.48 11.19 -6.76
C LEU A 104 -8.68 11.45 -7.66
N LYS A 105 -9.43 12.52 -7.41
CA LYS A 105 -10.58 12.92 -8.23
C LYS A 105 -10.19 13.20 -9.68
N VAL A 106 -9.11 13.95 -9.91
CA VAL A 106 -8.58 14.21 -11.27
C VAL A 106 -8.25 12.92 -12.00
N ASN A 107 -7.79 11.89 -11.27
CA ASN A 107 -7.47 10.58 -11.81
C ASN A 107 -8.66 9.62 -11.88
N GLY A 108 -9.90 10.08 -11.63
CA GLY A 108 -11.11 9.25 -11.71
C GLY A 108 -11.28 8.25 -10.58
N TRP A 109 -10.59 8.44 -9.44
CA TRP A 109 -10.72 7.62 -8.23
C TRP A 109 -11.79 8.16 -7.25
N ASP A 110 -12.76 8.91 -7.75
CA ASP A 110 -13.96 9.35 -7.00
C ASP A 110 -15.10 8.30 -7.07
N VAL A 111 -14.73 7.02 -7.19
CA VAL A 111 -15.66 5.89 -7.36
C VAL A 111 -16.17 5.32 -6.03
N ALA A 112 -15.54 5.70 -4.92
CA ALA A 112 -15.86 5.27 -3.56
C ALA A 112 -15.43 6.37 -2.57
N PRO A 113 -15.87 6.32 -1.30
CA PRO A 113 -15.32 7.19 -0.26
C PRO A 113 -13.79 7.10 -0.23
N VAL A 114 -13.13 8.22 0.02
CA VAL A 114 -11.67 8.28 0.18
C VAL A 114 -11.34 8.53 1.64
N ASP A 115 -10.36 7.83 2.18
CA ASP A 115 -9.75 8.13 3.48
C ASP A 115 -8.24 8.36 3.33
N ILE A 116 -7.78 9.56 3.69
CA ILE A 116 -6.36 9.84 3.76
C ILE A 116 -5.92 9.46 5.16
N LEU A 117 -5.32 8.27 5.30
CA LEU A 117 -5.16 7.57 6.58
C LEU A 117 -4.41 8.38 7.66
N GLY A 118 -3.57 9.32 7.24
CA GLY A 118 -2.78 10.19 8.11
C GLY A 118 -3.39 11.58 8.36
N GLU A 119 -4.59 11.86 7.87
CA GLU A 119 -5.24 13.17 7.98
C GLU A 119 -5.58 13.52 9.43
N ARG A 120 -6.03 12.54 10.21
CA ARG A 120 -6.41 12.71 11.62
C ARG A 120 -5.28 12.44 12.61
N GLY A 121 -4.10 12.05 12.13
CA GLY A 121 -2.93 11.77 12.94
C GLY A 121 -2.17 10.51 12.51
N THR A 122 -1.28 10.06 13.38
CA THR A 122 -0.40 8.91 13.14
C THR A 122 -0.50 7.92 14.30
N ALA A 123 -0.25 6.64 14.02
CA ALA A 123 -0.11 5.61 15.03
C ALA A 123 1.22 4.88 14.87
N LEU A 124 1.80 4.41 15.98
CA LEU A 124 3.01 3.58 15.96
C LEU A 124 2.59 2.11 16.07
N LEU A 125 2.97 1.32 15.07
CA LEU A 125 2.77 -0.13 15.08
C LEU A 125 4.10 -0.85 15.33
N PRO A 126 4.18 -1.81 16.25
CA PRO A 126 5.40 -2.55 16.51
C PRO A 126 5.78 -3.43 15.31
N VAL A 127 7.07 -3.48 15.00
CA VAL A 127 7.66 -4.34 13.97
C VAL A 127 8.45 -5.45 14.67
N THR A 128 7.82 -6.62 14.78
CA THR A 128 8.45 -7.78 15.43
C THR A 128 9.53 -8.36 14.52
N GLY A 129 10.77 -8.45 15.02
CA GLY A 129 11.90 -9.01 14.25
C GLY A 129 12.39 -8.10 13.11
N GLY A 130 12.04 -6.81 13.13
CA GLY A 130 12.50 -5.86 12.13
C GLY A 130 14.01 -5.67 12.15
N ALA A 131 14.65 -5.71 10.99
CA ALA A 131 16.10 -5.48 10.86
C ALA A 131 16.49 -4.02 11.14
N TRP A 132 15.63 -3.08 10.74
CA TRP A 132 15.93 -1.64 10.77
C TRP A 132 15.04 -0.85 11.74
N PHE A 133 13.79 -1.27 11.88
CA PHE A 133 12.80 -0.57 12.68
C PHE A 133 12.21 -1.52 13.72
N ARG A 134 12.02 -1.00 14.94
CA ARG A 134 11.26 -1.70 16.00
C ARG A 134 9.78 -1.34 15.99
N GLU A 135 9.44 -0.23 15.34
CA GLU A 135 8.08 0.26 15.15
C GLU A 135 8.02 1.09 13.87
N MET A 136 6.82 1.25 13.31
CA MET A 136 6.58 2.05 12.13
C MET A 136 5.44 3.02 12.37
N SER A 137 5.66 4.29 12.01
CA SER A 137 4.61 5.30 12.01
C SER A 137 3.73 5.15 10.77
N VAL A 138 2.45 4.91 11.00
CA VAL A 138 1.40 4.73 9.98
C VAL A 138 0.33 5.79 10.13
N GLY A 139 -0.50 5.98 9.11
CA GLY A 139 -1.70 6.81 9.26
C GLY A 139 -2.62 6.23 10.34
N ALA A 140 -3.08 7.06 11.29
CA ALA A 140 -3.87 6.59 12.44
C ALA A 140 -5.12 5.81 12.03
N ASP A 141 -5.78 6.23 10.94
CA ASP A 141 -7.01 5.60 10.49
C ASP A 141 -6.79 4.23 9.87
N LEU A 142 -5.54 3.83 9.62
CA LEU A 142 -5.21 2.45 9.23
C LEU A 142 -5.80 1.43 10.21
N LEU A 143 -5.84 1.77 11.50
CA LEU A 143 -6.32 0.89 12.57
C LEU A 143 -7.83 0.63 12.53
N ASN A 144 -8.58 1.39 11.73
CA ASN A 144 -10.02 1.21 11.56
C ASN A 144 -10.36 0.14 10.50
N TYR A 145 -9.35 -0.53 9.92
CA TYR A 145 -9.53 -1.49 8.83
C TYR A 145 -8.93 -2.85 9.18
N ASP A 146 -9.72 -3.92 9.03
CA ASP A 146 -9.30 -5.29 9.28
C ASP A 146 -8.66 -5.99 8.06
N SER A 147 -8.79 -5.41 6.86
CA SER A 147 -8.35 -6.01 5.60
C SER A 147 -7.90 -4.97 4.56
N LEU A 148 -7.09 -5.42 3.58
CA LEU A 148 -6.55 -4.62 2.48
C LEU A 148 -6.69 -5.35 1.14
N LEU A 149 -7.30 -4.70 0.15
CA LEU A 149 -7.15 -5.00 -1.27
C LEU A 149 -6.15 -4.03 -1.91
N ALA A 150 -4.90 -4.46 -2.04
CA ALA A 150 -3.85 -3.65 -2.66
C ALA A 150 -3.89 -3.78 -4.19
N LEU A 151 -4.35 -2.73 -4.89
CA LEU A 151 -4.27 -2.64 -6.34
C LEU A 151 -2.92 -2.06 -6.75
N THR A 152 -2.12 -2.86 -7.47
CA THR A 152 -0.71 -2.53 -7.71
C THR A 152 -0.32 -2.71 -9.15
N HIS A 153 0.54 -1.81 -9.62
CA HIS A 153 1.21 -1.92 -10.89
C HIS A 153 2.72 -1.90 -10.66
N PHE A 154 3.46 -2.50 -11.58
CA PHE A 154 4.91 -2.45 -11.55
C PHE A 154 5.39 -1.11 -12.11
N LYS A 155 6.27 -0.46 -11.35
CA LYS A 155 7.01 0.74 -11.77
C LYS A 155 8.44 0.62 -11.24
N GLY A 156 9.43 0.76 -12.12
CA GLY A 156 10.83 0.81 -11.71
C GLY A 156 11.11 2.09 -10.90
N ARG A 157 11.93 1.97 -9.84
CA ARG A 157 12.39 3.07 -8.99
C ARG A 157 13.91 3.01 -8.82
N THR A 158 14.54 4.19 -8.91
CA THR A 158 15.98 4.37 -8.69
C THR A 158 16.41 4.04 -7.26
N LEU A 159 15.54 4.34 -6.28
CA LEU A 159 15.67 3.92 -4.89
C LEU A 159 14.54 2.92 -4.60
N GLY A 160 14.86 1.68 -4.21
CA GLY A 160 13.88 0.62 -3.93
C GLY A 160 13.66 -0.40 -5.06
N GLY A 161 14.27 -0.23 -6.24
CA GLY A 161 14.28 -1.23 -7.30
C GLY A 161 12.96 -1.28 -8.09
N SER A 162 12.05 -2.20 -7.77
CA SER A 162 10.74 -2.30 -8.41
C SER A 162 9.62 -2.09 -7.40
N GLY A 163 8.76 -1.10 -7.66
CA GLY A 163 7.53 -0.91 -6.92
C GLY A 163 6.48 -1.97 -7.25
N GLY A 164 5.45 -2.07 -6.42
CA GLY A 164 4.37 -3.05 -6.58
C GLY A 164 3.67 -3.35 -5.25
N ALA A 165 3.27 -4.62 -5.06
CA ALA A 165 2.62 -5.13 -3.85
C ALA A 165 3.30 -4.70 -2.55
N ASN A 166 4.61 -4.92 -2.43
CA ASN A 166 5.33 -4.68 -1.18
C ASN A 166 5.38 -3.18 -0.81
N GLU A 167 5.55 -2.30 -1.80
CA GLU A 167 5.50 -0.85 -1.53
C GLU A 167 4.10 -0.39 -1.11
N ASN A 168 3.06 -0.96 -1.70
CA ASN A 168 1.67 -0.56 -1.45
C ASN A 168 1.24 -0.90 -0.01
N VAL A 169 1.64 -2.07 0.50
CA VAL A 169 1.36 -2.49 1.89
C VAL A 169 2.38 -1.97 2.90
N GLY A 170 3.62 -1.72 2.47
CA GLY A 170 4.70 -1.15 3.30
C GLY A 170 4.63 0.37 3.37
N ILE A 171 5.48 1.06 2.59
CA ILE A 171 5.56 2.53 2.61
C ILE A 171 4.24 3.23 2.25
N GLY A 172 3.36 2.57 1.49
CA GLY A 172 2.01 3.04 1.24
C GLY A 172 1.21 3.21 2.53
N CYS A 173 1.39 2.37 3.54
CA CYS A 173 0.71 2.50 4.84
C CYS A 173 1.41 3.46 5.80
N ALA A 174 2.70 3.76 5.59
CA ALA A 174 3.43 4.72 6.39
C ALA A 174 2.84 6.13 6.24
N ASP A 175 2.77 6.89 7.33
CA ASP A 175 2.28 8.26 7.25
C ASP A 175 3.28 9.16 6.50
N GLY A 176 2.76 10.23 5.90
CA GLY A 176 3.56 11.11 5.06
C GLY A 176 4.69 11.83 5.80
N ARG A 177 4.56 12.12 7.09
CA ARG A 177 5.48 13.01 7.80
C ARG A 177 6.61 12.26 8.50
N ILE A 178 6.28 11.17 9.19
CA ILE A 178 7.19 10.46 10.07
C ILE A 178 7.61 9.15 9.41
N GLY A 179 6.67 8.24 9.16
CA GLY A 179 6.98 6.88 8.68
C GLY A 179 7.66 6.88 7.33
N LYS A 180 7.16 7.66 6.36
CA LYS A 180 7.82 7.78 5.05
C LYS A 180 9.20 8.43 5.16
N ALA A 181 9.41 9.38 6.08
CA ALA A 181 10.72 9.99 6.29
C ALA A 181 11.72 8.98 6.90
N TRP A 182 11.29 8.18 7.87
CA TRP A 182 12.08 7.09 8.44
C TRP A 182 12.52 6.09 7.37
N ILE A 183 11.60 5.64 6.52
CA ILE A 183 11.90 4.69 5.45
C ILE A 183 12.92 5.25 4.43
N HIS A 184 12.92 6.57 4.21
CA HIS A 184 13.88 7.22 3.32
C HIS A 184 15.17 7.65 4.01
N THR A 185 15.34 7.38 5.31
CA THR A 185 16.58 7.74 6.03
C THR A 185 17.70 6.78 5.61
N PRO A 186 18.86 7.28 5.13
CA PRO A 186 20.00 6.42 4.83
C PRO A 186 20.45 5.61 6.05
N VAL A 187 20.91 4.38 5.82
CA VAL A 187 21.44 3.55 6.91
C VAL A 187 22.62 4.25 7.58
N GLY A 188 22.59 4.33 8.91
CA GLY A 188 23.65 4.94 9.72
C GLY A 188 23.53 6.46 9.88
N THR A 189 22.39 7.06 9.52
CA THR A 189 22.12 8.47 9.79
C THR A 189 20.80 8.65 10.55
N ASP A 190 20.72 9.72 11.35
CA ASP A 190 19.48 10.16 12.01
C ASP A 190 18.83 11.34 11.24
N ASP A 191 19.29 11.58 10.02
CA ASP A 191 18.82 12.69 9.19
C ASP A 191 17.54 12.31 8.44
N HIS A 192 16.43 12.36 9.16
CA HIS A 192 15.08 12.13 8.64
C HIS A 192 14.63 13.20 7.63
N GLY A 193 15.38 14.30 7.47
CA GLY A 193 14.99 15.46 6.67
C GLY A 193 15.72 15.60 5.32
N ALA A 194 16.93 15.05 5.17
CA ALA A 194 17.73 15.25 3.96
C ALA A 194 17.23 14.49 2.73
N SER A 195 16.62 13.31 2.89
CA SER A 195 16.11 12.52 1.77
C SER A 195 14.75 13.00 1.25
N ALA A 196 13.89 13.53 2.13
CA ALA A 196 12.60 14.11 1.74
C ALA A 196 12.77 15.40 0.90
N ARG A 197 13.83 16.19 1.15
CA ARG A 197 14.15 17.44 0.40
C ARG A 197 14.95 17.21 -0.87
N ARG A 198 15.60 16.05 -1.03
CA ARG A 198 16.41 15.67 -2.19
C ARG A 198 15.76 14.55 -3.01
N SER A 199 14.48 14.33 -2.79
CA SER A 199 13.66 13.42 -3.57
C SER A 199 13.61 13.96 -5.01
N PRO A 200 14.09 13.26 -6.05
CA PRO A 200 14.04 13.72 -7.45
C PRO A 200 12.61 13.76 -8.03
N TRP A 201 11.62 13.84 -7.14
CA TRP A 201 10.19 13.69 -7.39
C TRP A 201 9.42 14.97 -7.05
N SER A 202 10.12 16.08 -6.79
CA SER A 202 9.55 17.43 -6.83
C SER A 202 9.45 17.89 -8.29
N ALA A 203 8.28 17.64 -8.89
CA ALA A 203 7.88 17.93 -10.28
C ALA A 203 8.52 17.07 -11.37
#